data_AF-A0A9E4VD68-F1
#
_entry.id   AF-A0A9E4VD68-F1
#
_cell.length_a   1.000
_cell.length_b   1.000
_cell.length_c   1.000
_cell.angle_alpha   90.00
_cell.angle_beta   90.00
_cell.angle_gamma   90.00
#
_symmetry.space_group_name_H-M   'P 1'
#
loop_
_entity.id
_entity.type
_entity.pdbx_description
1 polymer ?
#
loop_
_entity_poly.entity_id
_entity_poly.type
_entity_poly.pdbx_seq_one_letter_code
_entity_poly.pdbx_strand_id
1 'polypeptide(L)' 'MSNPSKYIAKKERVDPNDLELQEKVVFINRVAKVMKGGRRFHFTAIVV' A
#
# COMPACT_ATOMS: atom_id res chain seq x y z
N MET A 1 25.45 6.79 -11.10
CA MET A 1 24.29 6.59 -10.19
C MET A 1 24.07 5.09 -10.00
N SER A 2 24.06 4.61 -8.76
CA SER A 2 23.81 3.19 -8.46
C SER A 2 22.37 2.80 -8.72
N ASN A 3 22.16 1.59 -9.25
CA ASN A 3 20.83 1.04 -9.53
C ASN A 3 20.05 0.80 -8.21
N PRO A 4 18.88 1.43 -8.00
CA PRO A 4 18.11 1.33 -6.75
C PRO A 4 17.51 -0.06 -6.49
N SER A 5 17.55 -0.97 -7.46
CA SER A 5 17.06 -2.35 -7.30
C SER A 5 17.87 -3.20 -6.33
N LYS A 6 19.11 -2.80 -5.99
CA LYS A 6 20.01 -3.59 -5.11
C LYS A 6 19.59 -3.64 -3.64
N TYR A 7 18.73 -2.72 -3.18
CA TYR A 7 18.29 -2.63 -1.78
C TYR A 7 16.81 -2.99 -1.57
N ILE A 8 16.11 -3.38 -2.63
CA ILE A 8 14.69 -3.72 -2.57
C ILE A 8 14.61 -5.25 -2.42
N ALA A 9 14.31 -5.72 -1.21
CA ALA A 9 14.05 -7.12 -0.96
C ALA A 9 12.90 -7.61 -1.86
N LYS A 10 13.14 -8.69 -2.60
CA LYS A 10 12.16 -9.30 -3.50
C LYS A 10 11.04 -9.91 -2.65
N LYS A 11 9.85 -9.29 -2.66
CA LYS A 11 8.67 -9.85 -2.00
C LYS A 11 8.27 -11.15 -2.71
N GLU A 12 8.33 -12.27 -2.01
CA GLU A 12 7.82 -13.55 -2.51
C GLU A 12 6.31 -13.41 -2.73
N ARG A 13 5.84 -13.92 -3.88
CA ARG A 13 4.43 -13.88 -4.24
C ARG A 13 3.77 -15.03 -3.49
N VAL A 14 2.87 -14.71 -2.56
CA VAL A 14 2.04 -15.71 -1.87
C VAL A 14 0.98 -16.18 -2.87
N ASP A 15 0.85 -17.50 -3.05
CA ASP A 15 -0.18 -18.07 -3.93
C ASP A 15 -1.55 -18.07 -3.21
N PRO A 16 -2.57 -17.39 -3.76
CA PRO A 16 -3.85 -17.18 -3.09
C PRO A 16 -4.79 -18.40 -3.13
N ASN A 17 -4.46 -19.44 -3.90
CA ASN A 17 -5.30 -20.64 -4.03
C ASN A 17 -4.99 -21.71 -2.99
N ASP A 18 -3.80 -21.71 -2.39
CA ASP A 18 -3.35 -22.73 -1.43
C ASP A 18 -3.66 -22.32 0.03
N LEU A 19 -4.11 -21.08 0.23
CA LEU A 19 -4.40 -20.49 1.53
C LEU A 19 -5.79 -19.86 1.46
N GLU A 20 -6.78 -20.40 2.19
CA GLU A 20 -8.11 -19.78 2.33
C GLU A 20 -8.02 -18.46 3.11
N LEU A 21 -7.53 -17.43 2.44
CA LEU A 21 -7.36 -16.09 2.99
C LEU A 21 -8.71 -15.37 2.93
N GLN A 22 -9.32 -15.13 4.09
CA GLN A 22 -10.50 -14.27 4.21
C GLN A 22 -10.05 -12.82 4.36
N GLU A 23 -10.19 -12.02 3.31
CA GLU A 23 -9.85 -10.60 3.34
C GLU A 23 -10.96 -9.78 4.00
N LYS A 24 -10.61 -8.94 4.97
CA LYS A 24 -11.53 -7.98 5.58
C LYS A 24 -10.96 -6.57 5.53
N VAL A 25 -11.68 -5.67 4.87
CA VAL A 25 -11.36 -4.23 4.91
C VAL A 25 -11.82 -3.66 6.24
N VAL A 26 -10.86 -3.22 7.05
CA VAL A 26 -11.16 -2.70 8.39
C VAL A 26 -11.43 -1.20 8.34
N PHE A 27 -10.54 -0.45 7.69
CA PHE A 27 -10.64 1.01 7.61
C PHE A 27 -10.17 1.55 6.27
N ILE A 28 -10.86 2.59 5.79
CA ILE A 28 -10.42 3.42 4.67
C ILE A 28 -10.35 4.86 5.18
N ASN A 29 -9.12 5.38 5.28
CA ASN A 29 -8.87 6.73 5.78
C ASN A 29 -8.56 7.66 4.61
N ARG A 30 -9.25 8.80 4.53
CA ARG A 30 -8.90 9.89 3.62
C ARG A 30 -7.88 10.80 4.29
N VAL A 31 -6.66 10.81 3.79
CA VAL A 31 -5.58 11.72 4.22
C VAL A 31 -5.36 12.83 3.20
N ALA A 32 -4.68 13.90 3.58
CA ALA A 32 -4.41 15.01 2.67
C ALA A 32 -3.03 15.62 2.89
N LYS A 33 -2.36 16.01 1.80
CA LYS A 33 -1.21 16.91 1.83
C LYS A 33 -1.66 18.32 1.48
N VAL A 34 -1.45 19.27 2.38
CA VAL A 34 -1.75 20.69 2.15
C VAL A 34 -0.66 21.31 1.27
N MET A 35 -1.07 22.11 0.29
CA MET A 35 -0.21 22.86 -0.63
C MET A 35 -0.71 24.30 -0.74
N LYS A 36 0.07 25.19 -1.36
CA LYS A 36 -0.29 26.62 -1.51
C LYS A 36 -1.66 26.89 -2.15
N GLY A 37 -2.12 26.03 -3.06
CA GLY A 37 -3.38 26.21 -3.80
C GLY A 37 -4.52 25.27 -3.41
N GLY A 38 -4.33 24.41 -2.40
CA GLY A 38 -5.37 23.45 -2.02
C GLY A 38 -4.84 22.24 -1.26
N ARG A 39 -5.65 21.18 -1.22
CA ARG A 39 -5.31 19.92 -0.55
C ARG A 39 -5.29 18.79 -1.56
N ARG A 40 -4.17 18.08 -1.64
CA ARG A 40 -4.06 16.84 -2.41
C ARG A 40 -4.53 15.69 -1.52
N PHE A 41 -5.68 15.11 -1.83
CA PHE A 41 -6.24 13.99 -1.07
C PHE A 41 -5.67 12.65 -1.54
N HIS A 42 -5.48 11.75 -0.59
CA HIS A 42 -5.12 10.35 -0.81
C HIS A 42 -5.99 9.48 0.11
N PHE A 43 -6.13 8.21 -0.25
CA PHE A 43 -6.77 7.22 0.60
C PHE A 43 -5.73 6.19 1.06
N THR A 44 -5.84 5.77 2.32
CA THR A 44 -5.05 4.67 2.89
C THR A 44 -6.01 3.63 3.44
N ALA A 45 -5.80 2.36 3.13
CA ALA A 45 -6.64 1.27 3.61
C ALA A 45 -5.83 0.31 4.48
N ILE A 46 -6.47 -0.24 5.52
CA ILE A 46 -5.94 -1.34 6.33
C ILE A 46 -6.81 -2.58 6.07
N VAL A 47 -6.15 -3.66 5.67
CA VAL A 47 -6.75 -4.95 5.33
C VAL A 47 -6.07 -6.02 6.19
N VAL A 48 -6.86 -6.97 6.68
CA VAL A 48 -6.43 -8.15 7.45
C VAL A 48 -6.91 -9.39 6.75
#